data_AF-A0A914NBG9-F1
#
_entry.id   AF-A0A914NBG9-F1
#
_cell.length_a   1.000
_cell.length_b   1.000
_cell.length_c   1.000
_cell.angle_alpha   90.00
_cell.angle_beta   90.00
_cell.angle_gamma   90.00
#
_symmetry.space_group_name_H-M   'P 1'
#
loop_
_entity.id
_entity.type
_entity.pdbx_description
1 polymer ?
#
loop_
_entity_poly.entity_id
_entity_poly.type
_entity_poly.pdbx_seq_one_letter_code
_entity_poly.pdbx_strand_id
1 'polypeptide(L)'
;MGRYVIWRTYGKQTNRCMSDYLRHDVCVYGVEDLPHIGRAILHFYLNKMMPSFDYGAIFCWLSTLAARRLSREIDINEKYYQQLPHVRYNNLKYSNQLHNNNVSNEEHPFKC
;
A
#
# COMPACT_ATOMS: atom_id res chain seq x y z
N MET A 1 2.52 -2.84 -6.61
CA MET A 1 2.46 -2.03 -5.39
C MET A 1 1.08 -2.21 -4.78
N GLY A 2 0.97 -2.93 -3.66
CA GLY A 2 -0.31 -3.06 -2.92
C GLY A 2 -0.60 -1.88 -1.99
N ARG A 3 0.27 -0.87 -1.98
CA ARG A 3 0.23 0.31 -1.10
C ARG A 3 0.22 1.59 -1.92
N TYR A 4 -0.81 2.41 -1.76
CA TYR A 4 -0.92 3.70 -2.44
C TYR A 4 -0.29 4.80 -1.58
N VAL A 5 0.59 5.59 -2.20
CA VAL A 5 1.36 6.65 -1.54
C VAL A 5 1.41 7.86 -2.44
N ILE A 6 0.98 9.02 -1.93
CA ILE A 6 1.24 10.32 -2.55
C ILE A 6 2.51 10.88 -1.90
N TRP A 7 3.54 11.05 -2.71
CA TRP A 7 4.77 11.75 -2.32
C TRP A 7 4.65 13.23 -2.64
N ARG A 8 5.36 14.07 -1.90
CA ARG A 8 5.55 15.49 -2.25
C ARG A 8 6.12 15.54 -3.67
N THR A 9 5.36 16.11 -4.60
CA THR A 9 5.81 16.34 -5.98
C THR A 9 5.77 17.83 -6.26
N TYR A 10 6.87 18.36 -6.78
CA TYR A 10 6.93 19.73 -7.28
C TYR A 10 6.43 19.74 -8.73
N GLY A 11 5.28 20.39 -9.00
CA GLY A 11 4.86 20.76 -10.35
C GLY A 11 3.83 19.87 -11.08
N LYS A 12 3.39 18.72 -10.56
CA LYS A 12 2.29 17.93 -11.17
C LYS A 12 1.00 18.03 -10.36
N GLN A 13 -0.07 18.53 -10.98
CA GLN A 13 -1.37 18.75 -10.31
C GLN A 13 -2.18 17.47 -10.08
N THR A 14 -1.85 16.35 -10.74
CA THR A 14 -2.75 15.20 -10.86
C THR A 14 -2.77 14.27 -9.65
N ASN A 15 -1.97 14.51 -8.61
CA ASN A 15 -1.97 13.77 -7.34
C ASN A 15 -1.57 14.70 -6.18
N ARG A 16 -2.34 15.79 -5.98
CA ARG A 16 -2.10 16.67 -4.84
C ARG A 16 -2.57 15.99 -3.55
N CYS A 17 -1.78 16.17 -2.50
CA CYS A 17 -2.21 15.89 -1.14
C CYS A 17 -3.26 16.96 -0.78
N MET A 18 -4.54 16.61 -0.82
CA MET A 18 -5.65 17.56 -0.63
C MET A 18 -5.76 18.01 0.82
N SER A 19 -5.29 17.16 1.75
CA SER A 19 -5.13 17.51 3.16
C SER A 19 -4.07 18.56 3.45
N ASP A 20 -3.20 18.85 2.47
CA ASP A 20 -2.03 19.72 2.58
C ASP A 20 -1.11 19.36 3.77
N TYR A 21 -1.24 18.13 4.30
CA TYR A 21 -0.47 17.66 5.44
C TYR A 21 0.52 16.59 5.03
N LEU A 22 1.80 16.95 5.10
CA LEU A 22 2.91 16.10 4.72
C LEU A 22 3.74 15.74 5.96
N ARG A 23 4.11 14.46 6.07
CA ARG A 23 5.05 13.98 7.09
C ARG A 23 6.14 13.15 6.43
N HIS A 24 7.38 13.64 6.50
CA HIS A 24 8.53 13.07 5.80
C HIS A 24 8.29 12.95 4.28
N ASP A 25 7.79 14.04 3.67
CA ASP A 25 7.46 14.13 2.25
C ASP A 25 6.40 13.13 1.75
N VAL A 26 5.68 12.48 2.65
CA VAL A 26 4.53 11.62 2.35
C VAL A 26 3.25 12.31 2.78
N CYS A 27 2.24 12.27 1.92
CA CYS A 27 0.90 12.73 2.24
C CYS A 27 0.28 11.91 3.36
N VAL A 28 -0.20 12.62 4.37
CA VAL A 28 -1.05 12.07 5.41
C VAL A 28 -2.48 12.38 5.00
N TYR A 29 -3.22 11.36 4.60
CA TYR A 29 -4.55 11.50 4.04
C TYR A 29 -5.56 11.96 5.10
N GLY A 30 -6.36 12.96 4.73
CA GLY A 30 -7.61 13.32 5.39
C GLY A 30 -8.83 12.77 4.64
N VAL A 31 -10.03 13.04 5.15
CA VAL A 31 -11.29 12.63 4.50
C VAL A 31 -11.43 13.18 3.07
N GLU A 32 -10.88 14.36 2.80
CA GLU A 32 -10.88 15.07 1.52
C GLU A 32 -10.07 14.36 0.42
N ASP A 33 -9.10 13.53 0.79
CA ASP A 33 -8.31 12.75 -0.16
C ASP A 33 -9.07 11.51 -0.67
N LEU A 34 -9.99 10.97 0.14
CA LEU A 34 -10.64 9.68 -0.10
C LEU A 34 -11.48 9.58 -1.38
N PRO A 35 -12.24 10.60 -1.84
CA PRO A 35 -13.04 10.50 -3.07
C PRO A 35 -12.24 10.21 -4.33
N HIS A 36 -10.96 10.64 -4.34
CA HIS A 36 -10.04 10.49 -5.46
C HIS A 36 -9.29 9.15 -5.37
N ILE A 37 -8.92 8.75 -4.15
CA ILE A 37 -8.24 7.47 -3.86
C ILE A 37 -9.19 6.28 -4.00
N GLY A 38 -10.43 6.42 -3.53
CA GLY A 38 -11.41 5.34 -3.50
C GLY A 38 -11.84 4.88 -4.89
N ARG A 39 -11.91 5.77 -5.88
CA ARG A 39 -12.43 5.44 -7.22
C ARG A 39 -11.40 4.83 -8.16
N ALA A 40 -10.12 5.14 -7.99
CA ALA A 40 -9.13 4.92 -9.05
C ALA A 40 -8.22 3.70 -8.83
N ILE A 41 -8.25 3.05 -7.67
CA ILE A 41 -7.04 2.34 -7.23
C ILE A 41 -7.31 0.98 -6.59
N LEU A 42 -6.73 -0.06 -7.19
CA LEU A 42 -6.75 -1.47 -6.77
C LEU A 42 -6.04 -1.76 -5.44
N HIS A 43 -5.60 -0.76 -4.67
CA HIS A 43 -4.65 -0.97 -3.57
C HIS A 43 -5.36 -1.27 -2.24
N PHE A 44 -4.87 -2.28 -1.53
CA PHE A 44 -5.41 -2.68 -0.22
C PHE A 44 -5.04 -1.70 0.90
N TYR A 45 -3.90 -1.00 0.76
CA TYR A 45 -3.34 -0.18 1.83
C TYR A 45 -3.08 1.25 1.35
N LEU A 46 -3.40 2.21 2.22
CA LEU A 46 -3.06 3.61 2.04
C LEU A 46 -1.93 3.97 3.01
N ASN A 47 -0.90 4.66 2.52
CA ASN A 47 0.10 5.29 3.37
C ASN A 47 0.25 6.78 2.98
N LYS A 48 0.09 7.74 3.89
CA LYS A 48 -0.06 7.61 5.37
C LYS A 48 -1.47 8.01 5.85
N MET A 49 -1.94 7.42 6.94
CA MET A 49 -3.04 7.94 7.75
C MET A 49 -2.61 7.98 9.21
N MET A 50 -3.08 8.96 9.98
CA MET A 50 -2.70 9.14 11.38
C MET A 50 -3.92 9.49 12.24
N PRO A 51 -4.22 8.74 13.32
CA PRO A 51 -5.32 9.06 14.23
C PRO A 51 -5.23 10.47 14.83
N SER A 52 -4.02 10.95 15.08
CA SER A 52 -3.77 12.29 15.63
C SER A 52 -3.95 13.42 14.62
N PHE A 53 -4.10 13.10 13.33
CA PHE A 53 -4.36 14.08 12.27
C PHE A 53 -5.85 14.06 11.90
N ASP A 54 -6.33 12.90 11.45
CA ASP A 54 -7.73 12.71 11.07
C ASP A 54 -8.14 11.25 11.29
N TYR A 55 -8.83 10.99 12.40
CA TYR A 55 -9.40 9.68 12.68
C TYR A 55 -10.61 9.35 11.77
N GLY A 56 -11.33 10.37 11.31
CA GLY A 56 -12.46 10.22 10.39
C GLY A 56 -12.02 9.64 9.05
N ALA A 57 -10.86 10.03 8.54
CA ALA A 57 -10.25 9.45 7.33
C ALA A 57 -10.02 7.95 7.47
N ILE A 58 -9.49 7.50 8.62
CA ILE A 58 -9.25 6.09 8.92
C ILE A 58 -10.58 5.34 8.99
N PHE A 59 -11.53 5.87 9.75
CA PHE A 59 -12.85 5.26 9.92
C PHE A 59 -13.57 5.10 8.57
N CYS A 60 -13.63 6.17 7.78
CA CYS A 60 -14.29 6.17 6.46
C CYS A 60 -13.66 5.16 5.49
N TRP A 61 -12.33 5.09 5.45
CA TRP A 61 -11.62 4.10 4.64
C TRP A 61 -11.95 2.66 5.07
N LEU A 62 -11.95 2.38 6.38
CA LEU A 62 -12.31 1.06 6.91
C LEU A 62 -13.76 0.69 6.60
N SER A 63 -14.71 1.62 6.76
CA SER A 63 -16.11 1.41 6.39
C SER A 63 -16.26 1.11 4.90
N THR A 64 -15.49 1.79 4.04
CA THR A 64 -15.48 1.55 2.60
C THR A 64 -14.97 0.15 2.27
N LEU A 65 -13.88 -0.30 2.91
CA LEU A 65 -13.37 -1.65 2.75
C LEU A 65 -14.36 -2.72 3.23
N ALA A 66 -15.03 -2.47 4.36
CA ALA A 66 -16.06 -3.37 4.89
C ALA A 66 -17.26 -3.50 3.93
N ALA A 67 -17.74 -2.38 3.38
CA ALA A 67 -18.81 -2.39 2.38
C ALA A 67 -18.41 -3.16 1.12
N ARG A 68 -17.19 -2.95 0.60
CA ARG A 68 -16.65 -3.70 -0.55
C ARG A 68 -16.60 -5.20 -0.28
N ARG A 69 -16.11 -5.60 0.90
CA ARG A 69 -16.09 -7.01 1.31
C ARG A 69 -17.48 -7.64 1.27
N LEU A 70 -18.49 -6.92 1.77
CA LEU A 70 -19.87 -7.41 1.81
C LEU A 70 -20.51 -7.49 0.41
N SER A 71 -20.17 -6.56 -0.48
CA SER A 71 -20.71 -6.51 -1.85
C SER A 71 -20.28 -7.68 -2.76
N ARG A 72 -19.26 -8.46 -2.39
CA ARG A 72 -18.64 -9.53 -3.20
C ARG A 72 -18.12 -9.10 -4.59
N GLU A 73 -18.18 -7.80 -4.92
CA GLU A 73 -17.57 -7.20 -6.11
C GLU A 73 -16.06 -6.97 -5.89
N ILE A 74 -15.32 -8.07 -5.70
CA ILE A 74 -13.87 -8.00 -5.52
C ILE A 74 -13.22 -8.48 -6.83
N ASP A 75 -13.06 -7.57 -7.79
CA ASP A 75 -12.19 -7.79 -8.95
C ASP A 75 -10.75 -7.44 -8.57
N ILE A 76 -10.07 -8.40 -7.93
CA ILE A 76 -8.64 -8.28 -7.63
C ILE A 76 -7.83 -8.91 -8.76
N ASN A 77 -6.85 -8.16 -9.26
CA ASN A 77 -5.87 -8.72 -10.19
C ASN A 77 -4.89 -9.62 -9.42
N GLU A 78 -5.28 -10.87 -9.19
CA GLU A 78 -4.50 -11.83 -8.41
C GLU A 78 -3.09 -12.02 -8.99
N LYS A 79 -2.96 -12.09 -10.32
CA LYS A 79 -1.69 -12.23 -11.03
C LYS A 79 -0.71 -11.11 -10.68
N TYR A 80 -1.20 -9.86 -10.62
CA TYR A 80 -0.39 -8.72 -10.20
C TYR A 80 0.12 -8.87 -8.76
N TYR A 81 -0.75 -9.32 -7.86
CA TYR A 81 -0.41 -9.50 -6.44
C TYR A 81 0.58 -10.65 -6.21
N GLN A 82 0.39 -11.77 -6.91
CA GLN A 82 1.30 -12.92 -6.86
C GLN A 82 2.73 -12.57 -7.34
N GLN A 83 2.87 -11.58 -8.23
CA GLN A 83 4.15 -11.13 -8.77
C GLN A 83 4.90 -10.15 -7.86
N LEU A 84 4.30 -9.69 -6.76
CA LEU A 84 4.96 -8.75 -5.86
C LEU A 84 6.27 -9.35 -5.28
N PRO A 85 7.37 -8.58 -5.20
CA PRO A 85 8.67 -9.12 -4.79
C PRO A 85 8.65 -9.85 -3.44
N HIS A 86 7.94 -9.32 -2.45
CA HIS A 86 7.81 -9.95 -1.13
C HIS A 86 6.97 -11.23 -1.17
N VAL A 87 5.94 -11.29 -2.01
CA VAL A 87 5.13 -12.51 -2.19
C VAL A 87 5.98 -13.59 -2.87
N ARG A 88 6.69 -13.23 -3.95
CA ARG A 88 7.63 -14.12 -4.63
C ARG A 88 8.71 -14.64 -3.69
N TYR A 89 9.35 -13.76 -2.93
CA TYR A 89 10.37 -14.13 -1.95
C TYR A 89 9.81 -15.13 -0.92
N ASN A 90 8.63 -14.84 -0.36
CA ASN A 90 8.01 -15.72 0.62
C ASN A 90 7.67 -17.09 0.01
N ASN A 91 7.13 -17.11 -1.21
CA ASN A 91 6.85 -18.36 -1.93
C ASN A 91 8.12 -19.18 -2.17
N LEU A 92 9.22 -18.55 -2.59
CA LEU A 92 10.53 -19.20 -2.79
C LEU A 92 11.12 -19.74 -1.47
N LYS A 93 10.89 -19.04 -0.36
CA LYS A 93 11.29 -19.48 0.97
C LYS A 93 10.52 -20.74 1.38
N TYR A 94 9.20 -20.73 1.24
CA TYR A 94 8.35 -21.88 1.58
C TYR A 94 8.59 -23.10 0.69
N SER A 95 8.96 -22.88 -0.59
CA SER A 95 9.29 -23.97 -1.51
C SER A 95 10.70 -24.55 -1.33
N ASN A 96 11.48 -24.08 -0.33
CA ASN A 96 12.91 -24.41 -0.13
C ASN A 96 13.81 -24.15 -1.36
N GLN A 97 13.33 -23.39 -2.34
CA GLN A 97 14.07 -23.07 -3.56
C GLN A 97 15.16 -22.01 -3.34
N LEU A 98 15.10 -21.28 -2.21
CA LEU A 98 16.19 -20.40 -1.78
C LEU A 98 17.42 -21.18 -1.28
N HIS A 99 17.25 -22.38 -0.72
CA HIS A 99 18.35 -23.21 -0.27
C HIS A 99 19.03 -23.99 -1.42
N ASN A 100 18.29 -24.29 -2.48
CA ASN A 100 18.81 -25.08 -3.61
C ASN A 100 19.62 -24.27 -4.62
N ASN A 101 19.64 -22.94 -4.52
CA ASN A 101 20.23 -22.08 -5.57
C ASN A 101 21.44 -21.26 -5.14
N ASN A 102 21.97 -21.36 -3.92
CA ASN A 102 23.18 -20.63 -3.53
C ASN A 102 24.20 -21.51 -2.76
N VAL A 103 25.10 -22.14 -3.52
CA VAL A 103 26.52 -22.15 -3.15
C VAL A 103 27.07 -20.77 -3.50
N SER A 104 27.09 -19.87 -2.52
CA SER A 104 28.12 -18.85 -2.30
C SER A 104 27.61 -17.91 -1.20
N ASN A 105 28.20 -18.05 -0.02
CA ASN A 105 27.92 -17.27 1.16
C ASN A 105 28.29 -15.79 0.93
N GLU A 106 27.32 -14.89 0.95
CA GLU A 106 27.52 -13.52 1.40
C GLU A 106 26.43 -13.20 2.42
N GLU A 107 26.81 -13.33 3.70
CA GLU A 107 26.01 -12.88 4.83
C GLU A 107 26.01 -11.34 4.86
N HIS A 108 24.85 -10.73 4.63
CA HIS A 108 24.58 -9.37 5.07
C HIS A 108 23.39 -9.38 6.03
N PRO A 109 23.64 -9.26 7.35
CA PRO A 109 22.58 -9.32 8.33
C PRO A 109 21.89 -7.96 8.42
N PHE A 110 20.81 -7.78 7.67
CA PHE A 110 19.78 -6.81 8.10
C PHE A 110 18.96 -7.46 9.20
N LYS A 111 19.44 -7.31 10.45
CA LYS A 111 18.61 -7.46 11.66
C LYS A 111 17.67 -6.26 11.73
N CYS A 112 16.37 -6.54 11.84
CA CYS A 112 15.43 -5.59 12.44
C CYS A 112 15.75 -5.41 13.91
#